data_AF-A0A143PG96-F1
#
_entry.id   AF-A0A143PG96-F1
#
_cell.length_a   1.000
_cell.length_b   1.000
_cell.length_c   1.000
_cell.angle_alpha   90.00
_cell.angle_beta   90.00
_cell.angle_gamma   90.00
#
_symmetry.space_group_name_H-M   'P 1'
#
loop_
_entity.id
_entity.type
_entity.pdbx_description
1 polymer ?
#
loop_
_entity_poly.entity_id
_entity_poly.type
_entity_poly.pdbx_seq_one_letter_code
_entity_poly.pdbx_strand_id
1 'polypeptide(L)'
;MTGLRPFRVILPGPMPNNWRRRHWLLLAATMAAAVPVAFGCIRAVTTGDDVRYLWMAGAAILGSMVFVPRRRSAARTPNVLLRGLSAVACGVVCAAAMAVLQGARSVPSVAIVALAFGLCTGTSAVFAMLAREARHQGMS
;
A
#
# COMPACT_ATOMS: atom_id res chain seq x y z
N MET A 1 -51.26 23.48 -8.44
CA MET A 1 -50.90 22.54 -7.36
C MET A 1 -49.49 22.02 -7.63
N THR A 2 -48.47 22.69 -7.10
CA THR A 2 -47.05 22.34 -7.30
C THR A 2 -46.42 22.18 -5.93
N GLY A 3 -46.29 20.91 -5.50
CA GLY A 3 -45.71 20.54 -4.21
C GLY A 3 -44.18 20.66 -4.25
N LEU A 4 -43.65 21.66 -3.54
CA LEU A 4 -42.22 21.82 -3.29
C LEU A 4 -41.75 20.67 -2.39
N ARG A 5 -40.80 19.85 -2.86
CA ARG A 5 -40.16 18.83 -2.03
C ARG A 5 -39.23 19.52 -1.02
N PRO A 6 -39.30 19.18 0.27
CA PRO A 6 -38.46 19.81 1.28
C PRO A 6 -36.99 19.50 1.00
N PHE A 7 -36.19 20.56 0.90
CA PHE A 7 -34.74 20.50 0.81
C PHE A 7 -34.19 19.92 2.13
N ARG A 8 -33.93 18.61 2.15
CA ARG A 8 -33.24 17.97 3.28
C ARG A 8 -31.79 18.45 3.28
N VAL A 9 -31.48 19.38 4.17
CA VAL A 9 -30.11 19.68 4.58
C VAL A 9 -29.56 18.42 5.25
N ILE A 10 -28.70 17.69 4.56
CA ILE A 10 -27.93 16.59 5.13
C ILE A 10 -26.87 17.23 6.03
N LEU A 11 -27.23 17.48 7.29
CA LEU A 11 -26.26 17.81 8.32
C LEU A 11 -25.26 16.64 8.41
N PRO A 12 -23.94 16.88 8.39
CA PRO A 12 -22.97 15.82 8.64
C PRO A 12 -23.22 15.31 10.06
N GLY A 13 -23.77 14.10 10.15
CA GLY A 13 -23.99 13.42 11.42
C GLY A 13 -22.67 13.25 12.18
N PRO A 14 -22.73 13.02 13.51
CA PRO A 14 -21.53 12.76 14.32
C PRO A 14 -20.70 11.66 13.66
N MET A 15 -19.40 11.94 13.46
CA MET A 15 -18.53 11.04 12.70
C MET A 15 -18.45 9.66 13.38
N PRO A 16 -18.77 8.57 12.67
CA PRO A 16 -18.67 7.23 13.22
C PRO A 16 -17.20 6.89 13.55
N ASN A 17 -16.97 6.22 14.68
CA ASN A 17 -15.65 5.85 15.22
C ASN A 17 -14.74 5.08 14.23
N ASN A 18 -15.33 4.42 13.24
CA ASN A 18 -14.66 3.70 12.17
C ASN A 18 -13.90 4.62 11.19
N TRP A 19 -14.24 5.91 11.14
CA TRP A 19 -13.56 6.91 10.31
C TRP A 19 -12.16 7.20 10.84
N ARG A 20 -12.01 7.31 12.17
CA ARG A 20 -10.71 7.45 12.84
C ARG A 20 -9.85 6.22 12.55
N ARG A 21 -10.38 5.00 12.72
CA ARG A 21 -9.68 3.74 12.41
C ARG A 21 -9.24 3.67 10.95
N ARG A 22 -10.11 4.07 10.01
CA ARG A 22 -9.78 4.12 8.58
C ARG A 22 -8.68 5.13 8.27
N HIS A 23 -8.72 6.33 8.86
CA HIS A 23 -7.65 7.32 8.68
C HIS A 23 -6.32 6.81 9.21
N TRP A 24 -6.30 6.21 10.39
CA TRP A 24 -5.10 5.60 10.95
C TRP A 24 -4.53 4.50 10.05
N LEU A 25 -5.38 3.63 9.48
CA LEU A 25 -4.95 2.57 8.58
C LEU A 25 -4.39 3.11 7.25
N LEU A 26 -4.99 4.17 6.69
CA LEU A 26 -4.47 4.83 5.47
C LEU A 26 -3.16 5.57 5.73
N LEU A 27 -3.03 6.20 6.91
CA LEU A 27 -1.78 6.82 7.35
C LEU A 27 -0.69 5.74 7.52
N ALA A 28 -1.00 4.62 8.17
CA ALA A 28 -0.06 3.51 8.31
C ALA A 28 0.36 2.93 6.94
N ALA A 29 -0.58 2.77 6.01
CA ALA A 29 -0.30 2.29 4.66
C ALA A 29 0.62 3.25 3.88
N THR A 30 0.35 4.55 3.94
CA THR A 30 1.15 5.56 3.24
C THR A 30 2.54 5.71 3.84
N MET A 31 2.66 5.71 5.17
CA MET A 31 3.96 5.73 5.84
C MET A 31 4.80 4.49 5.50
N ALA A 32 4.20 3.29 5.52
CA ALA A 32 4.89 2.06 5.14
C ALA A 32 5.36 2.07 3.67
N ALA A 33 4.56 2.61 2.75
CA ALA A 33 4.97 2.75 1.35
C ALA A 33 5.99 3.88 1.11
N ALA A 34 6.02 4.89 1.98
CA ALA A 34 6.97 6.01 1.88
C ALA A 34 8.40 5.62 2.29
N VAL A 35 8.56 4.66 3.20
CA VAL A 35 9.88 4.22 3.68
C VAL A 35 10.81 3.75 2.54
N PRO A 36 10.40 2.83 1.64
CA PRO A 36 11.22 2.43 0.49
C PRO A 36 11.62 3.59 -0.42
N VAL A 37 10.69 4.54 -0.63
CA VAL A 37 10.91 5.71 -1.49
C VAL A 37 11.91 6.67 -0.85
N ALA A 38 11.74 6.99 0.43
CA ALA A 38 12.65 7.84 1.17
C ALA A 38 14.07 7.24 1.20
N PHE A 39 14.20 5.93 1.42
CA PHE A 39 15.49 5.24 1.35
C PHE A 39 16.13 5.36 -0.04
N GLY A 40 15.36 5.12 -1.10
CA GLY A 40 15.83 5.28 -2.48
C GLY A 40 16.28 6.70 -2.79
N CYS A 41 15.54 7.71 -2.33
CA CYS A 41 15.91 9.13 -2.48
C CYS A 41 17.19 9.48 -1.71
N ILE A 42 17.31 9.07 -0.44
CA ILE A 42 18.52 9.31 0.35
C ILE A 42 19.73 8.71 -0.35
N ARG A 43 19.64 7.44 -0.77
CA ARG A 43 20.72 6.77 -1.52
C ARG A 43 21.07 7.46 -2.83
N ALA A 44 20.08 7.90 -3.60
CA ALA A 44 20.31 8.63 -4.84
C ALA A 44 21.06 9.96 -4.60
N VAL A 45 20.71 10.68 -3.54
CA VAL A 45 21.35 11.97 -3.19
C VAL A 45 22.73 11.78 -2.57
N THR A 46 22.91 10.78 -1.69
CA THR A 46 24.18 10.55 -0.98
C THR A 46 25.25 9.90 -1.84
N THR A 47 24.86 9.09 -2.82
CA THR A 47 25.78 8.25 -3.58
C THR A 47 25.84 8.65 -5.07
N GLY A 48 25.01 9.59 -5.52
CA GLY A 48 25.10 10.24 -6.83
C GLY A 48 24.62 9.41 -8.03
N ASP A 49 24.81 8.09 -8.02
CA ASP A 49 24.56 7.21 -9.18
C ASP A 49 23.63 6.01 -8.89
N ASP A 50 23.15 5.85 -7.66
CA ASP A 50 22.38 4.67 -7.24
C ASP A 50 20.86 4.86 -7.32
N VAL A 51 20.37 5.43 -8.44
CA VAL A 51 18.93 5.49 -8.79
C VAL A 51 18.26 4.11 -8.84
N ARG A 52 19.06 3.04 -8.82
CA ARG A 52 18.62 1.65 -8.77
C ARG A 52 17.66 1.34 -7.63
N TYR A 53 17.90 1.92 -6.45
CA TYR A 53 17.03 1.70 -5.29
C TYR A 53 15.66 2.37 -5.45
N LEU A 54 15.59 3.47 -6.21
CA LEU A 54 14.34 4.14 -6.54
C LEU A 54 13.49 3.27 -7.48
N TRP A 55 14.14 2.66 -8.49
CA TRP A 55 13.49 1.71 -9.40
C TRP A 55 13.02 0.42 -8.68
N MET A 56 13.82 -0.10 -7.74
CA MET A 56 13.42 -1.24 -6.92
C MET A 56 12.21 -0.92 -6.04
N ALA A 57 12.18 0.27 -5.43
CA ALA A 57 11.05 0.73 -4.63
C ALA A 57 9.78 0.85 -5.49
N GLY A 58 9.88 1.47 -6.67
CA GLY A 58 8.77 1.57 -7.61
C GLY A 58 8.21 0.21 -8.05
N ALA A 59 9.10 -0.74 -8.37
CA ALA A 59 8.71 -2.09 -8.78
C ALA A 59 8.06 -2.88 -7.63
N ALA A 60 8.57 -2.77 -6.40
CA ALA A 60 7.94 -3.39 -5.23
C ALA A 60 6.54 -2.83 -4.97
N ILE A 61 6.36 -1.51 -5.12
CA ILE A 61 5.05 -0.86 -4.95
C ILE A 61 4.09 -1.38 -6.03
N LEU A 62 4.49 -1.33 -7.30
CA LEU A 62 3.65 -1.79 -8.41
C LEU A 62 3.27 -3.27 -8.30
N GLY A 63 4.24 -4.15 -7.98
CA GLY A 63 3.99 -5.58 -7.80
C GLY A 63 3.00 -5.87 -6.68
N SER A 64 3.14 -5.20 -5.53
CA SER A 64 2.21 -5.37 -4.41
C SER A 64 0.79 -4.82 -4.70
N MET A 65 0.69 -3.77 -5.51
CA MET A 65 -0.56 -3.05 -5.77
C MET A 65 -1.55 -3.87 -6.61
N VAL A 66 -1.07 -4.86 -7.37
CA VAL A 66 -1.90 -5.81 -8.15
C VAL A 66 -2.85 -6.59 -7.24
N PHE A 67 -2.45 -6.85 -6.00
CA PHE A 67 -3.22 -7.65 -5.05
C PHE A 67 -4.25 -6.83 -4.27
N VAL A 68 -4.21 -5.50 -4.36
CA VAL A 68 -5.21 -4.61 -3.75
C VAL A 68 -6.48 -4.64 -4.62
N PRO A 69 -7.60 -5.20 -4.12
CA PRO A 69 -8.80 -5.40 -4.94
C PRO A 69 -9.35 -4.07 -5.43
N ARG A 70 -9.52 -3.89 -6.75
CA ARG A 70 -10.05 -2.64 -7.33
C ARG A 70 -11.56 -2.43 -7.10
N ARG A 71 -12.32 -3.51 -6.89
CA ARG A 71 -13.78 -3.49 -6.73
C ARG A 71 -14.21 -3.92 -5.33
N ARG A 72 -15.43 -3.51 -4.97
CA ARG A 72 -16.19 -3.88 -3.76
C ARG A 72 -16.17 -5.41 -3.63
N SER A 73 -15.36 -5.94 -2.73
CA SER A 73 -15.33 -7.37 -2.44
C SER A 73 -15.22 -7.50 -0.93
N ALA A 74 -16.26 -8.04 -0.30
CA ALA A 74 -16.24 -8.38 1.12
C ALA A 74 -15.13 -9.42 1.32
N ALA A 75 -13.97 -8.98 1.75
CA ALA A 75 -12.83 -9.86 1.91
C ALA A 75 -12.97 -10.52 3.27
N ARG A 76 -13.51 -11.76 3.30
CA ARG A 76 -13.43 -12.60 4.50
C ARG A 76 -11.97 -12.63 4.96
N THR A 77 -11.75 -12.36 6.25
CA THR A 77 -10.45 -12.21 6.93
C THR A 77 -9.35 -13.20 6.51
N PRO A 78 -9.59 -14.51 6.29
CA PRO A 78 -8.55 -15.43 5.80
C PRO A 78 -7.96 -15.07 4.43
N ASN A 79 -8.74 -14.42 3.55
CA ASN A 79 -8.24 -13.99 2.24
C ASN A 79 -7.30 -12.78 2.32
N VAL A 80 -7.34 -12.00 3.41
CA VAL A 80 -6.48 -10.82 3.56
C VAL A 80 -5.05 -11.21 3.85
N LEU A 81 -4.83 -12.22 4.70
CA LEU A 81 -3.47 -12.69 5.03
C LEU A 81 -2.80 -13.34 3.82
N LEU A 82 -3.51 -14.22 3.10
CA LEU A 82 -2.98 -14.88 1.91
C LEU A 82 -2.64 -13.87 0.81
N ARG A 83 -3.51 -12.86 0.60
CA ARG A 83 -3.25 -11.76 -0.33
C ARG A 83 -2.11 -10.86 0.11
N GLY A 84 -1.95 -10.65 1.43
CA GLY A 84 -0.83 -9.92 2.00
C GLY A 84 0.50 -10.63 1.71
N LEU A 85 0.56 -11.93 1.98
CA LEU A 85 1.74 -12.75 1.68
C LEU A 85 2.07 -12.78 0.19
N SER A 86 1.07 -12.91 -0.68
CA SER A 86 1.29 -12.86 -2.13
C SER A 86 1.74 -11.47 -2.59
N ALA A 87 1.22 -10.39 -1.98
CA ALA A 87 1.66 -9.02 -2.26
C ALA A 87 3.11 -8.78 -1.84
N VAL A 88 3.52 -9.28 -0.66
CA VAL A 88 4.92 -9.27 -0.21
C VAL A 88 5.78 -10.02 -1.20
N ALA A 89 5.46 -11.28 -1.48
CA ALA A 89 6.25 -12.13 -2.37
C ALA A 89 6.42 -11.49 -3.76
N CYS A 90 5.34 -10.97 -4.34
CA CYS A 90 5.39 -10.29 -5.63
C CYS A 90 6.21 -9.00 -5.56
N GLY A 91 6.07 -8.20 -4.50
CA GLY A 91 6.90 -7.02 -4.27
C GLY A 91 8.40 -7.34 -4.18
N VAL A 92 8.76 -8.39 -3.45
CA VAL A 92 10.14 -8.89 -3.34
C VAL A 92 10.68 -9.33 -4.70
N VAL A 93 9.91 -10.14 -5.44
CA VAL A 93 10.31 -10.64 -6.76
C VAL A 93 10.50 -9.51 -7.75
N CYS A 94 9.58 -8.54 -7.80
CA CYS A 94 9.68 -7.37 -8.68
C CYS A 94 10.89 -6.49 -8.32
N ALA A 95 11.14 -6.25 -7.03
CA ALA A 95 12.33 -5.51 -6.60
C ALA A 95 13.63 -6.25 -6.94
N ALA A 96 13.69 -7.56 -6.67
CA ALA A 96 14.85 -8.39 -6.99
C ALA A 96 15.11 -8.43 -8.50
N ALA A 97 14.07 -8.60 -9.32
CA ALA A 97 14.18 -8.57 -10.77
C ALA A 97 14.76 -7.24 -11.27
N MET A 98 14.31 -6.10 -10.71
CA MET A 98 14.88 -4.79 -11.06
C MET A 98 16.34 -4.62 -10.62
N ALA A 99 16.76 -5.19 -9.49
CA ALA A 99 18.18 -5.18 -9.13
C ALA A 99 19.04 -6.01 -10.08
N VAL A 100 18.54 -7.18 -10.49
CA VAL A 100 19.25 -8.05 -11.43
C VAL A 100 19.37 -7.38 -12.80
N LEU A 101 18.28 -6.82 -13.32
CA LEU A 101 18.27 -6.09 -14.60
C LEU A 101 19.22 -4.91 -14.60
N GLN A 102 19.39 -4.25 -13.46
CA GLN A 102 20.30 -3.13 -13.37
C GLN A 102 21.76 -3.57 -13.26
N GLY A 103 22.05 -4.84 -12.93
CA GLY A 103 23.41 -5.38 -12.81
C GLY A 103 24.00 -5.28 -11.41
N ALA A 104 23.19 -5.50 -10.38
CA ALA A 104 23.65 -5.45 -8.99
C ALA A 104 24.70 -6.54 -8.71
N ARG A 105 25.90 -6.14 -8.26
CA ARG A 105 27.03 -7.07 -8.01
C ARG A 105 26.94 -7.80 -6.68
N SER A 106 26.19 -7.27 -5.70
CA SER A 106 26.08 -7.86 -4.36
C SER A 106 24.67 -8.43 -4.10
N VAL A 107 24.49 -9.71 -4.46
CA VAL A 107 23.28 -10.50 -4.20
C VAL A 107 22.77 -10.40 -2.74
N PRO A 108 23.62 -10.49 -1.69
CA PRO A 108 23.10 -10.43 -0.31
C PRO A 108 22.52 -9.07 0.06
N SER A 109 23.11 -7.97 -0.42
CA SER A 109 22.60 -6.61 -0.17
C SER A 109 21.24 -6.40 -0.84
N VAL A 110 21.10 -6.88 -2.08
CA VAL A 110 19.87 -6.81 -2.86
C VAL A 110 18.76 -7.61 -2.18
N ALA A 111 19.05 -8.81 -1.68
CA ALA A 111 18.07 -9.65 -1.01
C ALA A 111 17.48 -8.98 0.23
N ILE A 112 18.33 -8.38 1.09
CA ILE A 112 17.88 -7.69 2.30
C ILE A 112 16.97 -6.49 1.94
N VAL A 113 17.38 -5.69 0.96
CA VAL A 113 16.60 -4.51 0.54
C VAL A 113 15.29 -4.90 -0.13
N ALA A 114 15.31 -5.91 -1.01
CA ALA A 114 14.11 -6.42 -1.68
C ALA A 114 13.11 -6.98 -0.65
N LEU A 115 13.57 -7.72 0.36
CA LEU A 115 12.75 -8.20 1.46
C LEU A 115 12.14 -7.05 2.27
N ALA A 116 12.96 -6.05 2.66
CA ALA A 116 12.48 -4.89 3.39
C ALA A 116 11.41 -4.11 2.60
N PHE A 117 11.63 -3.91 1.30
CA PHE A 117 10.69 -3.23 0.42
C PHE A 117 9.41 -4.04 0.24
N GLY A 118 9.51 -5.34 -0.03
CA GLY A 118 8.34 -6.21 -0.17
C GLY A 118 7.52 -6.31 1.11
N LEU A 119 8.16 -6.36 2.28
CA LEU A 119 7.47 -6.33 3.58
C LEU A 119 6.75 -5.00 3.80
N CYS A 120 7.40 -3.86 3.52
CA CYS A 120 6.78 -2.54 3.62
C CYS A 120 5.58 -2.39 2.69
N THR A 121 5.73 -2.73 1.41
CA THR A 121 4.67 -2.56 0.41
C THR A 121 3.54 -3.59 0.61
N GLY A 122 3.86 -4.82 0.99
CA GLY A 122 2.87 -5.84 1.33
C GLY A 122 2.06 -5.47 2.59
N THR A 123 2.72 -4.93 3.62
CA THR A 123 2.02 -4.46 4.83
C THR A 123 1.14 -3.24 4.52
N SER A 124 1.62 -2.33 3.66
CA SER A 124 0.82 -1.22 3.13
C SER A 124 -0.43 -1.72 2.38
N ALA A 125 -0.30 -2.75 1.54
CA ALA A 125 -1.42 -3.37 0.84
C ALA A 125 -2.44 -3.99 1.82
N VAL A 126 -1.99 -4.66 2.88
CA VAL A 126 -2.85 -5.21 3.93
C VAL A 126 -3.60 -4.09 4.67
N PHE A 127 -2.91 -3.03 5.08
CA PHE A 127 -3.55 -1.88 5.72
C PHE A 127 -4.57 -1.19 4.79
N ALA A 128 -4.28 -1.10 3.50
CA ALA A 128 -5.21 -0.57 2.51
C ALA A 128 -6.47 -1.45 2.34
N MET A 129 -6.32 -2.78 2.42
CA MET A 129 -7.46 -3.71 2.43
C MET A 129 -8.30 -3.54 3.70
N LEU A 130 -7.67 -3.48 4.87
CA LEU A 130 -8.35 -3.29 6.16
C LEU A 130 -9.07 -1.92 6.22
N ALA A 131 -8.48 -0.87 5.66
CA ALA A 131 -9.09 0.45 5.57
C ALA A 131 -10.36 0.45 4.70
N ARG A 132 -10.40 -0.42 3.67
CA ARG A 132 -11.59 -0.61 2.82
C ARG A 132 -12.67 -1.38 3.55
N GLU A 133 -12.30 -2.43 4.29
CA GLU A 133 -13.23 -3.19 5.14
C GLU A 133 -13.91 -2.28 6.18
N ALA A 134 -13.14 -1.40 6.83
CA ALA A 134 -13.67 -0.43 7.81
C ALA A 134 -14.66 0.58 7.20
N ARG A 135 -14.54 0.91 5.91
CA ARG A 135 -15.54 1.74 5.19
C ARG A 135 -16.86 1.01 5.02
N HIS A 136 -16.83 -0.32 4.90
CA HIS A 136 -18.03 -1.13 4.67
C HIS A 136 -18.92 -1.22 5.91
N GLN A 137 -18.33 -1.37 7.09
CA GLN A 137 -19.06 -1.44 8.37
C GLN A 137 -19.74 -0.11 8.77
N GLY A 138 -19.38 1.01 8.15
CA GLY A 138 -20.00 2.32 8.42
C GLY A 138 -21.21 2.65 7.55
N MET A 139 -21.58 1.79 6.60
CA MET A 139 -22.73 1.98 5.70
C MET A 139 -23.83 0.93 5.90
N SER A 140 -23.62 -0.03 6.80
CA SER A 140 -24.59 -1.03 7.26
C SER A 140 -25.22 -0.56 8.56
#